data_AF-A0A1G4PDE2-F1
#
_entry.id   AF-A0A1G4PDE2-F1
#
_cell.length_a   1.000
_cell.length_b   1.000
_cell.length_c   1.000
_cell.angle_alpha   90.00
_cell.angle_beta   90.00
_cell.angle_gamma   90.00
#
_symmetry.space_group_name_H-M   'P 1'
#
loop_
_entity.id
_entity.type
_entity.pdbx_description
1 polymer ?
#
loop_
_entity_poly.entity_id
_entity_poly.type
_entity_poly.pdbx_seq_one_letter_code
_entity_poly.pdbx_strand_id
1 'polypeptide(L)' 'MDLHYEIHGAGDETIVLLHGGGADMRTWQFIIPRLAASYRVIAFDGRGAG' A
#
# COMPACT_ATOMS: atom_id res chain seq x y z
N MET A 1 2.17 16.90 9.19
CA MET A 1 2.57 15.62 9.81
C MET A 1 2.07 14.57 8.88
N ASP A 2 2.99 13.95 8.17
CA ASP A 2 2.69 13.24 6.94
C ASP A 2 2.81 11.74 7.20
N LEU A 3 2.04 10.95 6.46
CA LEU A 3 2.13 9.49 6.53
C LEU A 3 3.18 9.01 5.53
N HIS A 4 3.88 7.93 5.87
CA HIS A 4 4.69 7.21 4.88
C HIS A 4 3.77 6.34 4.03
N TYR A 5 3.82 6.52 2.71
CA TYR A 5 3.03 5.77 1.75
C TYR A 5 3.77 5.62 0.42
N GLU A 6 3.37 4.61 -0.34
CA GLU A 6 3.81 4.35 -1.70
C GLU A 6 2.61 4.23 -2.62
N ILE A 7 2.77 4.69 -3.87
CA ILE A 7 1.79 4.54 -4.94
C ILE A 7 2.41 3.69 -6.04
N HIS A 8 1.69 2.65 -6.46
CA HIS A 8 2.10 1.72 -7.50
C HIS A 8 1.02 1.61 -8.57
N GLY A 9 1.43 1.46 -9.84
CA GLY A 9 0.50 1.36 -10.96
C GLY A 9 -0.19 2.67 -11.33
N ALA A 10 -0.99 2.62 -12.40
CA ALA A 10 -1.66 3.79 -12.97
C ALA A 10 -3.09 3.50 -13.46
N GLY A 11 -3.74 2.47 -12.89
CA GLY A 11 -5.13 2.12 -13.22
C GLY A 11 -6.13 3.18 -12.75
N ASP A 12 -7.28 3.23 -13.42
CA ASP A 12 -8.35 4.19 -13.13
C ASP A 12 -8.96 3.95 -11.74
N GLU A 13 -9.13 2.68 -11.36
CA GLU A 13 -9.61 2.27 -10.05
C GLU A 13 -8.47 2.19 -9.02
N THR A 14 -8.78 2.56 -7.78
CA THR A 14 -7.80 2.64 -6.68
C THR A 14 -8.06 1.62 -5.57
N ILE A 15 -7.02 0.91 -5.15
CA ILE A 15 -7.03 0.01 -3.99
C ILE A 15 -6.10 0.57 -2.90
N VAL A 16 -6.60 0.67 -1.68
CA VAL A 16 -5.80 1.07 -0.50
C VAL A 16 -5.57 -0.15 0.38
N LEU A 17 -4.30 -0.41 0.72
CA LEU A 17 -3.89 -1.55 1.54
C LEU A 17 -3.61 -1.12 2.98
N LEU A 18 -4.35 -1.72 3.91
CA LEU A 18 -4.25 -1.49 5.35
C LEU A 18 -3.58 -2.70 6.00
N HIS A 19 -2.42 -2.51 6.62
CA HIS A 19 -1.75 -3.58 7.35
C HIS A 19 -2.45 -3.88 8.70
N GLY A 20 -2.21 -5.07 9.26
CA GLY A 20 -2.64 -5.44 10.61
C GLY A 20 -1.76 -4.82 11.71
N GLY A 21 -2.20 -4.89 12.97
CA GLY A 21 -1.43 -4.38 14.10
C GLY A 21 -0.06 -5.04 14.26
N GLY A 22 0.97 -4.25 14.57
CA GLY A 22 2.36 -4.72 14.73
C GLY A 22 3.11 -5.02 13.43
N ALA A 23 2.49 -4.73 12.28
CA ALA A 23 3.10 -4.84 10.95
C ALA A 23 3.20 -3.46 10.28
N ASP A 24 3.60 -3.45 9.01
CA ASP A 24 3.74 -2.27 8.15
C ASP A 24 3.43 -2.64 6.69
N MET A 25 3.58 -1.69 5.76
CA MET A 25 3.25 -1.85 4.35
C MET A 25 4.01 -3.00 3.65
N ARG A 26 5.17 -3.43 4.16
CA ARG A 26 5.97 -4.54 3.59
C ARG A 26 5.24 -5.87 3.62
N THR A 27 4.19 -6.00 4.44
CA THR A 27 3.24 -7.13 4.41
C THR A 27 2.73 -7.42 2.99
N TRP A 28 2.66 -6.39 2.15
CA TRP A 28 2.07 -6.47 0.81
C TRP A 28 3.09 -6.62 -0.33
N GLN A 29 4.38 -6.81 -0.06
CA GLN A 29 5.43 -6.77 -1.09
C GLN A 29 5.20 -7.72 -2.29
N PHE A 30 4.53 -8.85 -2.08
CA PHE A 30 4.21 -9.82 -3.14
C PHE A 30 2.82 -9.63 -3.76
N ILE A 31 1.96 -8.84 -3.12
CA ILE A 31 0.59 -8.55 -3.57
C ILE A 31 0.56 -7.29 -4.45
N ILE A 32 1.32 -6.26 -4.06
CA ILE A 32 1.38 -4.97 -4.76
C ILE A 32 1.67 -5.15 -6.26
N PRO A 33 2.69 -5.90 -6.71
CA PRO A 33 2.98 -6.02 -8.14
C PRO A 33 1.83 -6.63 -8.95
N ARG A 34 1.04 -7.53 -8.35
CA ARG A 34 -0.08 -8.18 -9.02
C ARG A 34 -1.28 -7.26 -9.15
N LEU A 35 -1.55 -6.45 -8.14
CA LEU A 35 -2.63 -5.46 -8.17
C LEU A 35 -2.26 -4.26 -9.06
N ALA A 36 -1.01 -3.80 -8.99
CA ALA A 36 -0.52 -2.63 -9.75
C ALA A 36 -0.54 -2.85 -11.27
N ALA A 37 -0.66 -4.10 -11.74
CA ALA A 37 -0.84 -4.42 -13.15
C ALA A 37 -2.16 -3.88 -13.73
N SER A 38 -3.19 -3.69 -12.90
CA SER A 38 -4.52 -3.24 -13.34
C SER A 38 -5.06 -2.04 -12.56
N TYR A 39 -4.57 -1.81 -11.33
CA TYR A 39 -5.10 -0.81 -10.41
C TYR A 39 -4.02 0.21 -10.04
N ARG A 40 -4.45 1.39 -9.60
CA ARG A 40 -3.61 2.27 -8.79
C ARG A 40 -3.65 1.77 -7.34
N VAL A 41 -2.51 1.37 -6.80
CA VAL A 41 -2.41 0.75 -5.47
C VAL A 41 -1.71 1.71 -4.54
N ILE A 42 -2.32 1.99 -3.39
CA ILE A 42 -1.73 2.82 -2.32
C ILE A 42 -1.49 1.91 -1.11
N ALA A 43 -0.23 1.77 -0.72
CA ALA A 43 0.15 1.12 0.53
C ALA A 43 0.72 2.17 1.48
N PHE A 44 0.36 2.13 2.75
CA PHE A 44 0.83 3.13 3.72
C PHE A 44 1.09 2.51 5.09
N ASP A 45 1.95 3.17 5.86
CA ASP A 45 2.20 2.82 7.25
C ASP A 45 1.26 3.59 8.16
N GLY A 46 0.50 2.84 8.96
CA GLY A 46 -0.29 3.39 10.06
C GLY A 46 0.61 4.16 11.03
N ARG A 47 0.03 5.13 11.75
CA ARG A 47 0.80 5.92 12.72
C ARG A 47 1.48 5.01 13.74
N GLY A 48 2.81 5.14 13.86
CA GLY A 48 3.61 4.30 14.76
C GLY A 48 4.09 2.98 14.15
N ALA A 49 3.80 2.72 12.88
CA ALA A 49 4.38 1.63 12.08
C ALA A 49 5.46 2.18 11.11
N GLY A 50 6.34 1.28 10.65
CA GLY A 50 7.48 1.58 9.78
C GLY A 50 8.81 1.09 10.35
#